data_AF-A0A944L6F0-F1
#
_entry.id   AF-A0A944L6F0-F1
#
_cell.length_a   1.000
_cell.length_b   1.000
_cell.length_c   1.000
_cell.angle_alpha   90.00
_cell.angle_beta   90.00
_cell.angle_gamma   90.00
#
_symmetry.space_group_name_H-M   'P 1'
#
loop_
_entity.id
_entity.type
_entity.pdbx_description
1 polymer ?
#
loop_
_entity_poly.entity_id
_entity_poly.type
_entity_poly.pdbx_seq_one_letter_code
_entity_poly.pdbx_strand_id
1 'polypeptide(L)' 'MRDECAAIGGGDHDPGVSSVAAPVFSSVDSLPLTISVVFPTEVVHEDELSLVTTQLLRVTRTISGELGISVDDNSGRSA' A
#
# COMPACT_ATOMS: atom_id res chain seq x y z
N MET A 1 -13.15 -6.79 -1.85
CA MET A 1 -12.37 -6.47 -3.07
C MET A 1 -12.02 -4.98 -3.06
N ARG A 2 -11.15 -4.56 -2.12
CA ARG A 2 -10.61 -3.20 -2.04
C ARG A 2 -9.15 -3.17 -1.52
N ASP A 3 -8.45 -4.30 -1.61
CA ASP A 3 -7.18 -4.54 -0.93
C ASP A 3 -5.94 -4.30 -1.82
N GLU A 4 -6.12 -3.77 -3.03
CA GLU A 4 -5.05 -3.65 -4.04
C GLU A 4 -4.85 -2.24 -4.58
N CYS A 5 -5.49 -1.22 -4.01
CA CYS A 5 -5.32 0.15 -4.52
C CYS A 5 -4.05 0.81 -3.95
N ALA A 6 -2.94 0.68 -4.67
CA ALA A 6 -1.86 1.64 -4.58
C ALA A 6 -2.29 2.94 -5.31
N ALA A 7 -2.17 4.08 -4.64
CA ALA A 7 -2.45 5.38 -5.24
C ALA A 7 -1.15 6.03 -5.72
N ILE A 8 -1.12 6.47 -6.98
CA ILE A 8 -0.01 7.22 -7.55
C ILE A 8 -0.38 8.70 -7.49
N GLY A 9 0.25 9.44 -6.59
CA GLY A 9 0.02 10.87 -6.41
C GLY A 9 1.12 11.67 -7.09
N GLY A 10 0.84 12.19 -8.28
CA GLY A 10 1.56 13.33 -8.85
C GLY A 10 0.89 14.60 -8.32
N GLY A 11 1.56 15.34 -7.44
CA GLY A 11 0.97 16.52 -6.82
C GLY A 11 0.65 17.57 -7.87
N ASP A 12 -0.61 18.00 -7.94
CA ASP A 12 -1.12 19.12 -8.75
C ASP A 12 -0.48 20.49 -8.38
N HIS A 13 0.54 20.50 -7.51
CA HIS A 13 1.17 21.70 -6.97
C HIS A 13 2.71 21.65 -6.86
N ASP A 14 3.36 20.50 -7.09
CA ASP A 14 4.81 20.36 -6.95
C ASP A 14 5.39 19.58 -8.14
N PRO A 15 5.88 20.24 -9.20
CA PRO A 15 6.19 19.62 -10.50
C PRO A 15 7.48 18.78 -10.52
N GLY A 16 7.93 18.27 -9.37
CA GLY A 16 9.20 17.54 -9.24
C GLY A 16 9.15 16.28 -8.38
N VAL A 17 8.01 15.95 -7.76
CA VAL A 17 7.88 14.75 -6.92
C VAL A 17 6.69 13.88 -7.33
N SER A 18 6.91 12.59 -7.30
CA SER A 18 5.92 11.55 -7.49
C SER A 18 5.89 10.67 -6.24
N SER A 19 4.73 10.10 -5.95
CA SER A 19 4.53 9.31 -4.75
C SER A 19 3.66 8.10 -5.03
N VAL A 20 3.95 7.01 -4.32
CA VAL A 20 3.13 5.81 -4.28
C VAL A 20 2.71 5.58 -2.84
N ALA A 21 1.43 5.36 -2.60
CA ALA A 21 0.89 5.09 -1.28
C ALA A 21 0.08 3.80 -1.23
N ALA A 22 0.17 3.07 -0.13
CA ALA A 22 -0.61 1.86 0.13
C ALA A 22 -1.09 1.81 1.59
N PRO A 23 -2.33 1.34 1.82
CA PRO A 23 -2.89 1.22 3.16
C PRO A 23 -2.31 0.02 3.92
N VAL A 24 -2.21 0.17 5.23
CA VAL A 24 -1.92 -0.86 6.23
C VAL A 24 -3.16 -0.99 7.10
N PHE A 25 -3.70 -2.20 7.16
CA PHE A 25 -4.87 -2.50 7.96
C PHE A 25 -4.44 -3.15 9.28
N SER A 26 -5.11 -2.78 10.36
CA SER A 26 -4.88 -3.34 11.69
C SER A 26 -6.20 -3.92 12.20
N SER A 27 -6.12 -5.00 12.97
CA SER A 27 -7.29 -5.50 13.70
C SER A 27 -7.59 -4.70 14.97
N VAL A 28 -6.66 -3.82 15.36
CA VAL A 28 -6.69 -3.07 16.62
C VAL A 28 -7.31 -1.68 16.45
N ASP A 29 -7.13 -1.08 15.27
CA ASP A 29 -7.60 0.27 14.95
C ASP A 29 -8.61 0.26 13.81
N SER A 30 -9.64 1.08 13.92
CA SER A 30 -10.71 1.21 12.92
C SER A 30 -10.31 2.04 11.69
N LEU A 31 -9.18 2.75 11.76
CA LEU A 31 -8.67 3.59 10.69
C LEU A 31 -7.41 2.96 10.07
N PRO A 32 -7.39 2.71 8.75
CA PRO A 32 -6.20 2.20 8.08
C PRO A 32 -5.08 3.25 8.09
N LEU A 33 -3.88 2.81 8.48
CA LEU A 33 -2.67 3.62 8.35
C LEU A 33 -2.26 3.62 6.87
N THR A 34 -1.55 4.64 6.40
CA THR A 34 -1.05 4.70 5.01
C THR A 34 0.45 4.86 5.01
N ILE A 35 1.13 4.01 4.24
CA ILE A 35 2.57 4.16 3.98
C ILE A 35 2.72 4.77 2.59
N SER A 36 3.47 5.86 2.50
CA SER A 36 3.79 6.53 1.23
C SER A 36 5.29 6.57 1.01
N VAL A 37 5.70 6.28 -0.22
CA VAL A 37 7.06 6.44 -0.73
C VAL A 37 7.05 7.62 -1.68
N VAL A 38 7.88 8.62 -1.41
CA VAL A 38 8.01 9.84 -2.21
C VAL A 38 9.36 9.84 -2.90
N PHE A 39 9.38 10.20 -4.18
CA PHE A 39 10.58 10.22 -5.02
C PHE A 39 10.56 11.40 -5.99
N PRO A 40 11.72 11.84 -6.49
CA PRO A 40 11.77 12.86 -7.53
C PRO A 40 11.26 12.29 -8.85
N THR A 41 10.39 13.02 -9.54
CA THR A 41 9.78 12.60 -10.82
C THR A 41 10.82 12.39 -11.92
N GLU A 42 11.94 13.11 -11.86
CA GLU A 42 13.02 13.04 -12.87
C GLU A 42 13.81 11.72 -12.82
N VAL A 43 13.75 10.99 -11.71
CA VAL A 43 14.64 9.85 -11.43
C VAL A 43 13.95 8.50 -11.65
N VAL A 44 12.62 8.47 -11.74
CA VAL A 44 11.89 7.21 -11.69
C VAL A 44 11.37 6.76 -13.04
N HIS A 45 11.90 5.63 -13.50
CA HIS A 45 11.39 4.90 -14.65
C HIS A 45 10.13 4.10 -14.30
N GLU A 46 9.22 3.93 -15.25
CA GLU A 46 7.94 3.22 -15.05
C GLU A 46 8.14 1.79 -14.50
N ASP A 47 9.19 1.11 -14.95
CA ASP A 47 9.58 -0.24 -14.47
C ASP A 47 9.97 -0.24 -12.98
N GLU A 48 10.69 0.80 -12.53
CA GLU A 48 11.07 0.96 -11.13
C GLU A 48 9.86 1.34 -10.27
N LEU A 49 8.97 2.17 -10.81
CA LEU A 49 7.72 2.57 -10.18
C LEU A 49 6.83 1.33 -9.91
N SER A 50 6.75 0.43 -10.88
CA SER A 50 6.05 -0.86 -10.77
C SER A 50 6.68 -1.77 -9.71
N LEU A 51 8.02 -1.83 -9.67
CA LEU A 51 8.77 -2.59 -8.65
C LEU A 51 8.53 -2.02 -7.24
N VAL A 52 8.64 -0.70 -7.07
CA VAL A 52 8.41 0.00 -5.79
C VAL A 52 6.99 -0.22 -5.32
N THR A 53 6.01 -0.13 -6.21
CA THR A 53 4.59 -0.40 -5.91
C THR A 53 4.40 -1.84 -5.43
N THR A 54 4.98 -2.81 -6.13
CA THR A 54 4.90 -4.24 -5.76
C THR A 54 5.54 -4.50 -4.40
N GLN A 55 6.71 -3.92 -4.14
CA GLN A 55 7.39 -4.05 -2.84
C GLN A 55 6.60 -3.37 -1.72
N LEU A 56 6.03 -2.19 -1.98
CA LEU A 56 5.22 -1.47 -1.00
C LEU A 56 3.96 -2.26 -0.63
N LEU A 57 3.28 -2.87 -1.60
CA LEU A 57 2.15 -3.77 -1.36
C LEU A 57 2.56 -5.01 -0.55
N ARG A 58 3.72 -5.60 -0.84
CA ARG A 58 4.24 -6.74 -0.07
C ARG A 58 4.51 -6.36 1.38
N VAL A 59 5.17 -5.23 1.60
CA VAL A 59 5.50 -4.72 2.95
C VAL A 59 4.23 -4.38 3.72
N THR A 60 3.30 -3.63 3.13
CA THR A 60 2.04 -3.26 3.77
C THR A 60 1.18 -4.48 4.11
N ARG A 61 1.18 -5.52 3.27
CA ARG A 61 0.55 -6.81 3.57
C ARG A 61 1.24 -7.53 4.73
N THR A 62 2.57 -7.57 4.77
CA THR A 62 3.30 -8.16 5.90
C THR A 62 2.98 -7.43 7.21
N ILE A 63 3.04 -6.10 7.21
CA ILE A 63 2.70 -5.28 8.39
C ILE A 63 1.25 -5.50 8.79
N SER A 64 0.31 -5.53 7.83
CA SER A 64 -1.10 -5.81 8.14
C SER A 64 -1.29 -7.20 8.76
N GLY A 65 -0.54 -8.21 8.28
CA GLY A 65 -0.49 -9.55 8.87
C GLY A 65 0.03 -9.57 10.30
N GLU A 66 1.09 -8.82 10.59
CA GLU A 66 1.62 -8.65 11.95
C GLU A 66 0.65 -7.90 12.87
N LEU A 67 -0.14 -6.97 12.32
CA LEU A 67 -1.21 -6.25 13.03
C LEU A 67 -2.53 -7.05 13.13
N GLY A 68 -2.49 -8.35 12.82
CA GLY A 68 -3.59 -9.29 13.03
C GLY A 68 -4.54 -9.45 11.84
N ILE A 69 -4.33 -8.75 10.72
CA ILE A 69 -5.07 -9.01 9.48
C ILE A 69 -4.42 -10.19 8.76
N SER A 70 -4.79 -11.40 9.16
CA SER A 70 -4.51 -12.58 8.34
C SER A 70 -5.38 -12.50 7.07
N VAL A 71 -4.76 -12.36 5.90
CA VAL A 71 -5.42 -12.58 4.60
C VAL A 71 -5.63 -14.09 4.41
N ASP A 72 -6.34 -14.69 5.35
CA ASP A 72 -6.84 -16.05 5.35
C ASP A 72 -8.28 -15.95 5.86
N ASP A 73 -9.18 -15.50 4.99
CA ASP A 73 -10.60 -15.80 5.19
C ASP A 73 -10.84 -17.27 4.80
N ASN A 74 -10.34 -18.16 5.64
CA ASN A 74 -10.83 -19.54 5.73
C ASN A 74 -11.66 -19.66 7.02
N SER A 75 -12.76 -18.90 7.07
CA SER A 75 -13.77 -19.00 8.12
C SER A 75 -14.80 -20.08 7.77
N GLY A 76 -14.36 -21.32 7.62
CA GLY A 76 -15.28 -22.46 7.69
C GLY A 76 -15.72 -22.69 9.14
N ARG A 77 -16.91 -22.22 9.57
CA ARG A 77 -17.67 -22.86 10.65
C ARG A 77 -19.17 -22.46 10.76
N SER A 78 -20.01 -23.50 10.62
CA SER A 78 -21.32 -23.74 11.24
C SER A 78 -22.58 -23.05 10.72
N ALA A 79 -23.40 -23.82 9.99
CA ALA A 79 -24.75 -24.22 10.41
C ALA A 79 -25.06 -25.61 9.86
#